data_AF-A0A1H7X9T8-F1
#
_entry.id   AF-A0A1H7X9T8-F1
#
_cell.length_a   1.000
_cell.length_b   1.000
_cell.length_c   1.000
_cell.angle_alpha   90.00
_cell.angle_beta   90.00
_cell.angle_gamma   90.00
#
_symmetry.space_group_name_H-M   'P 1'
#
loop_
_entity.id
_entity.type
_entity.pdbx_description
1 polymer ?
#
loop_
_entity_poly.entity_id
_entity_poly.type
_entity_poly.pdbx_seq_one_letter_code
_entity_poly.pdbx_strand_id
1 'polypeptide(L)'
;MTTDAALARELATRAGELLLELRNRELGETPLEKAQARELGRRGDKEANTLLLGLLGERRPADAVLSEESADDRARLDNPRVWIIDPLDGSREYGLPGRPDWAVHIALWERGVGITAAAVAQPALGEVYVSGSARPVDPAGRERPRILVSDSRPPEFIGALAERIGADVAPMGSAGAKAMAVLRGEADAYLHAGGQWEWDSAAPVGVAQAAGLHCSRIDGTPLIYNEAHPYLPDLVICRPELARPLLDGIAELTGAPADSPRVAMAREYLSSLVTHDASKVRLSADCFRVENGQRTGDSGPEIIAELEHGEQYKPITGIRDLEFREWGPNVVARFLLDMGAGEHVISVAITEHFAVPGGEIESILAIIEPHAAAG
;
A
#
# COMPACT_ATOMS: atom_id res chain seq x y z
N MET A 1 34.92 1.56 1.85
CA MET A 1 33.61 2.13 1.48
C MET A 1 32.54 1.20 2.04
N THR A 2 31.55 1.73 2.74
CA THR A 2 30.40 0.95 3.26
C THR A 2 29.59 0.42 2.08
N THR A 3 29.27 -0.89 2.08
CA THR A 3 28.41 -1.49 1.05
C THR A 3 27.00 -0.94 1.14
N ASP A 4 26.21 -1.02 0.06
CA ASP A 4 24.84 -0.50 0.06
C ASP A 4 23.94 -1.24 1.06
N ALA A 5 24.10 -2.57 1.23
CA ALA A 5 23.39 -3.32 2.28
C ALA A 5 23.80 -2.90 3.70
N ALA A 6 25.08 -2.59 3.92
CA ALA A 6 25.53 -2.08 5.23
C ALA A 6 25.01 -0.67 5.50
N LEU A 7 24.89 0.18 4.47
CA LEU A 7 24.27 1.50 4.57
C LEU A 7 22.76 1.39 4.81
N ALA A 8 22.06 0.51 4.10
CA ALA A 8 20.63 0.28 4.31
C ALA A 8 20.34 -0.12 5.77
N ARG A 9 21.17 -1.02 6.33
CA ARG A 9 21.11 -1.37 7.75
C ARG A 9 21.33 -0.17 8.67
N GLU A 10 22.39 0.61 8.43
CA GLU A 10 22.70 1.80 9.24
C GLU A 10 21.53 2.80 9.23
N LEU A 11 20.98 3.10 8.06
CA LEU A 11 19.84 4.00 7.91
C LEU A 11 18.60 3.51 8.66
N ALA A 12 18.25 2.24 8.49
CA ALA A 12 17.11 1.62 9.17
C ALA A 12 17.29 1.61 10.69
N THR A 13 18.49 1.29 11.18
CA THR A 13 18.83 1.34 12.61
C THR A 13 18.67 2.75 13.17
N ARG A 14 19.26 3.77 12.52
CA ARG A 14 19.25 5.14 13.05
C ARG A 14 17.87 5.78 13.04
N ALA A 15 17.07 5.53 11.99
CA ALA A 15 15.68 5.95 11.97
C ALA A 15 14.87 5.23 13.06
N GLY A 16 15.09 3.93 13.25
CA GLY A 16 14.46 3.16 14.32
C GLY A 16 14.79 3.66 15.72
N GLU A 17 16.05 4.01 15.99
CA GLU A 17 16.49 4.60 17.26
C GLU A 17 15.81 5.95 17.51
N LEU A 18 15.79 6.83 16.52
CA LEU A 18 15.09 8.13 16.59
C LEU A 18 13.60 7.95 16.91
N LEU A 19 12.94 7.03 16.21
CA LEU A 19 11.52 6.74 16.41
C LEU A 19 11.24 6.17 17.81
N LEU A 20 12.11 5.29 18.32
CA LEU A 20 11.98 4.81 19.71
C LEU A 20 12.16 5.93 20.73
N GLU A 21 13.14 6.82 20.55
CA GLU A 21 13.35 7.96 21.44
C GLU A 21 12.14 8.90 21.46
N LEU A 22 11.60 9.22 20.28
CA LEU A 22 10.42 10.06 20.13
C LEU A 22 9.19 9.39 20.76
N ARG A 23 8.95 8.12 20.45
CA ARG A 23 7.85 7.33 20.97
C ARG A 23 7.90 7.21 22.49
N ASN A 24 9.06 6.91 23.08
CA ASN A 24 9.22 6.75 24.54
C ASN A 24 9.06 8.07 25.30
N ARG A 25 9.34 9.21 24.65
CA ARG A 25 9.16 10.53 25.28
C ARG A 25 7.68 10.91 25.39
N GLU A 26 6.88 10.50 24.41
CA GLU A 26 5.49 10.94 24.24
C GLU A 26 4.48 9.89 24.74
N LEU A 27 4.77 8.59 24.57
CA LEU A 27 3.97 7.51 25.14
C LEU A 27 4.35 7.31 26.61
N GLY A 28 3.39 7.63 27.49
CA GLY A 28 3.42 7.20 28.89
C GLY A 28 2.82 5.81 29.09
N GLU A 29 2.51 5.47 30.34
CA GLU A 29 1.79 4.23 30.68
C GLU A 29 0.32 4.25 30.24
N THR A 30 -0.26 5.43 30.08
CA THR A 30 -1.65 5.63 29.62
C THR A 30 -1.75 5.77 28.09
N PRO A 31 -2.78 5.19 27.46
CA PRO A 31 -3.05 5.42 26.04
C PRO A 31 -3.25 6.90 25.71
N LEU A 32 -2.66 7.34 24.60
CA LEU A 32 -2.92 8.66 24.03
C LEU A 32 -4.34 8.75 23.46
N GLU A 33 -4.90 9.96 23.49
CA GLU A 33 -6.11 10.24 22.73
C GLU A 33 -5.85 10.09 21.22
N LYS A 34 -6.87 9.71 20.46
CA LYS A 34 -6.73 9.41 19.01
C LYS A 34 -6.04 10.51 18.22
N ALA A 35 -6.31 11.78 18.54
CA ALA A 35 -5.67 12.92 17.88
C ALA A 35 -4.18 13.04 18.23
N GLN A 36 -3.80 12.77 19.48
CA GLN A 36 -2.42 12.80 19.94
C GLN A 36 -1.61 11.63 19.34
N ALA A 37 -2.20 10.43 19.27
CA ALA A 37 -1.58 9.28 18.61
C ALA A 37 -1.29 9.54 17.12
N ARG A 38 -2.24 10.17 16.41
CA ARG A 38 -2.06 10.58 15.01
C ARG A 38 -0.96 11.62 14.85
N GLU A 39 -0.93 12.62 15.72
CA GLU A 39 0.12 13.65 15.71
C GLU A 39 1.51 13.08 16.02
N LEU A 40 1.59 12.09 16.91
CA LEU A 40 2.83 11.36 17.18
C LEU A 40 3.32 10.60 15.94
N GLY A 41 2.42 9.89 15.24
CA GLY A 41 2.74 9.26 13.95
C GLY A 41 3.29 10.27 12.94
N ARG A 42 2.54 11.34 12.68
CA ARG A 42 2.93 12.41 11.74
C ARG A 42 4.28 13.06 12.06
N ARG A 43 4.61 13.20 13.34
CA ARG A 43 5.93 13.70 13.77
C ARG A 43 7.02 12.65 13.54
N GLY A 44 6.74 11.38 13.85
CA GLY A 44 7.63 10.26 13.56
C GLY A 44 7.99 10.19 12.08
N ASP A 45 6.98 10.20 11.20
CA ASP A 45 7.15 10.18 9.75
C ASP A 45 8.08 11.33 9.30
N LYS A 46 7.76 12.57 9.71
CA LYS A 46 8.51 13.78 9.33
C LYS A 46 9.96 13.78 9.84
N GLU A 47 10.18 13.44 11.10
CA GLU A 47 11.51 13.48 11.73
C GLU A 47 12.40 12.36 11.16
N ALA A 48 11.87 11.15 10.99
CA ALA A 48 12.57 10.04 10.35
C ALA A 48 12.90 10.35 8.88
N ASN A 49 11.96 10.93 8.12
CA ASN A 49 12.21 11.33 6.74
C ASN A 49 13.36 12.35 6.64
N THR A 50 13.33 13.38 7.49
CA THR A 50 14.37 14.42 7.53
C THR A 50 15.75 13.82 7.80
N LEU A 51 15.84 12.88 8.76
CA LEU A 51 17.07 12.17 9.07
C LEU A 51 17.57 11.37 7.86
N LEU A 52 16.69 10.54 7.27
CA LEU A 52 17.05 9.64 6.17
C LEU A 52 17.52 10.42 4.93
N LEU A 53 16.81 11.47 4.54
CA LEU A 53 17.19 12.33 3.42
C LEU A 53 18.54 13.01 3.66
N GLY A 54 18.78 13.51 4.87
CA GLY A 54 20.07 14.11 5.23
C GLY A 54 21.22 13.10 5.10
N LEU A 55 21.05 11.90 5.65
CA LEU A 55 22.07 10.85 5.59
C LEU A 55 22.30 10.34 4.17
N LEU A 56 21.26 10.16 3.37
CA LEU A 56 21.39 9.77 1.97
C LEU A 56 22.07 10.86 1.14
N GLY A 57 21.72 12.13 1.33
CA GLY A 57 22.38 13.26 0.69
C GLY A 57 23.87 13.35 1.01
N GLU A 58 24.28 13.01 2.23
CA GLU A 58 25.70 12.96 2.61
C GLU A 58 26.44 11.73 2.06
N ARG A 59 25.81 10.54 2.11
CA ARG A 59 26.48 9.25 1.87
C ARG A 59 26.38 8.77 0.43
N ARG A 60 25.34 9.19 -0.29
CA ARG A 60 25.01 8.83 -1.68
C ARG A 60 24.45 10.05 -2.44
N PRO A 61 25.20 11.16 -2.55
CA PRO A 61 24.71 12.40 -3.16
C PRO A 61 24.29 12.29 -4.65
N ALA A 62 24.67 11.20 -5.33
CA ALA A 62 24.33 10.95 -6.73
C ALA A 62 23.11 10.04 -6.91
N ASP A 63 22.68 9.31 -5.87
CA ASP A 63 21.51 8.44 -5.93
C ASP A 63 20.24 9.30 -5.72
N ALA A 64 19.14 8.98 -6.40
CA ALA A 64 17.86 9.63 -6.15
C ALA A 64 17.14 8.97 -4.96
N VAL A 65 16.11 9.64 -4.44
CA VAL A 65 15.29 9.11 -3.34
C VAL A 65 13.81 9.23 -3.68
N LEU A 66 13.08 8.13 -3.50
CA LEU A 66 11.62 8.08 -3.44
C LEU A 66 11.23 7.80 -1.99
N SER A 67 10.59 8.77 -1.34
CA SER A 67 10.13 8.67 0.05
C SER A 67 8.63 8.88 0.11
N GLU A 68 7.93 8.14 0.97
CA GLU A 68 6.51 8.40 1.26
C GLU A 68 6.27 9.86 1.67
N GLU A 69 7.20 10.41 2.44
CA GLU A 69 7.07 11.69 3.14
C GLU A 69 7.62 12.88 2.34
N SER A 70 7.80 12.73 1.02
CA SER A 70 8.34 13.77 0.16
C SER A 70 7.69 13.79 -1.20
N ALA A 71 7.54 14.99 -1.77
CA ALA A 71 7.06 15.14 -3.13
C ALA A 71 8.00 14.43 -4.11
N ASP A 72 7.43 13.64 -5.02
CA ASP A 72 8.16 12.97 -6.08
C ASP A 72 8.41 13.94 -7.24
N ASP A 73 9.62 14.51 -7.30
CA ASP A 73 10.04 15.41 -8.39
C ASP A 73 10.30 14.70 -9.73
N ARG A 74 10.09 13.38 -9.77
CA ARG A 74 10.28 12.47 -10.92
C ARG A 74 11.71 12.39 -11.46
N ALA A 75 12.67 13.13 -10.90
CA ALA A 75 14.08 13.06 -11.30
C ALA A 75 14.67 11.65 -11.10
N ARG A 76 14.09 10.87 -10.19
CA ARG A 76 14.40 9.45 -9.97
C ARG A 76 14.24 8.56 -11.22
N LEU A 77 13.37 8.93 -12.17
CA LEU A 77 13.10 8.11 -13.36
C LEU A 77 14.28 8.09 -14.33
N ASP A 78 15.12 9.12 -14.30
CA ASP A 78 16.36 9.20 -15.09
C ASP A 78 17.59 8.73 -14.30
N ASN A 79 17.47 8.54 -13.00
CA ASN A 79 18.57 8.07 -12.16
C ASN A 79 18.75 6.53 -12.29
N PRO A 80 19.99 6.01 -12.43
CA PRO A 80 20.23 4.57 -12.41
C PRO A 80 20.07 3.92 -11.03
N ARG A 81 20.09 4.71 -9.94
CA ARG A 81 20.08 4.24 -8.55
C ARG A 81 19.09 5.06 -7.72
N VAL A 82 18.12 4.39 -7.13
CA VAL A 82 17.04 5.04 -6.38
C VAL A 82 16.87 4.37 -5.03
N TRP A 83 16.99 5.14 -3.96
CA TRP A 83 16.60 4.70 -2.63
C TRP A 83 15.09 4.85 -2.48
N ILE A 84 14.39 3.75 -2.24
CA ILE A 84 12.94 3.73 -2.00
C ILE A 84 12.77 3.50 -0.50
N ILE A 85 12.21 4.48 0.20
CA ILE A 85 12.17 4.50 1.66
C ILE A 85 10.76 4.75 2.19
N ASP A 86 10.43 4.05 3.27
CA ASP A 86 9.31 4.33 4.15
C ASP A 86 9.90 4.69 5.52
N PRO A 87 9.88 5.98 5.90
CA PRO A 87 10.45 6.41 7.17
C PRO A 87 9.77 5.80 8.39
N LEU A 88 8.48 5.44 8.30
CA LEU A 88 7.69 4.84 9.37
C LEU A 88 6.46 4.11 8.79
N ASP A 89 6.62 2.83 8.49
CA ASP A 89 5.51 1.96 8.08
C ASP A 89 4.69 1.54 9.30
N GLY A 90 3.38 1.81 9.27
CA GLY A 90 2.48 1.56 10.39
C GLY A 90 2.43 2.70 11.41
N SER A 91 2.38 3.96 10.96
CA SER A 91 2.28 5.14 11.84
C SER A 91 1.07 5.08 12.79
N ARG A 92 0.01 4.35 12.41
CA ARG A 92 -1.13 4.03 13.30
C ARG A 92 -0.69 3.17 14.48
N GLU A 93 -0.04 2.04 14.22
CA GLU A 93 0.47 1.14 15.26
C GLU A 93 1.54 1.81 16.13
N TYR A 94 2.41 2.62 15.52
CA TYR A 94 3.42 3.40 16.22
C TYR A 94 2.83 4.33 17.29
N GLY A 95 1.72 5.02 16.97
CA GLY A 95 1.01 5.92 17.89
C GLY A 95 0.24 5.22 19.03
N LEU A 96 0.15 3.89 19.02
CA LEU A 96 -0.58 3.11 20.02
C LEU A 96 0.37 2.47 21.06
N PRO A 97 0.03 2.47 22.36
CA PRO A 97 0.85 1.83 23.38
C PRO A 97 0.92 0.32 23.19
N GLY A 98 2.09 -0.27 23.46
CA GLY A 98 2.29 -1.73 23.46
C GLY A 98 2.25 -2.42 22.09
N ARG A 99 2.00 -1.71 20.99
CA ARG A 99 2.03 -2.27 19.63
C ARG A 99 3.48 -2.37 19.11
N PRO A 100 3.96 -3.58 18.74
CA PRO A 100 5.30 -3.76 18.18
C PRO A 100 5.32 -3.81 16.64
N ASP A 101 4.16 -3.80 15.99
CA ASP A 101 3.97 -4.04 14.56
C ASP A 101 4.01 -2.76 13.72
N TRP A 102 5.17 -2.10 13.75
CA TRP A 102 5.57 -0.97 12.89
C TRP A 102 7.04 -1.12 12.49
N ALA A 103 7.45 -0.47 11.40
CA ALA A 103 8.74 -0.70 10.78
C ALA A 103 9.37 0.56 10.16
N VAL A 104 10.63 0.43 9.72
CA VAL A 104 11.30 1.37 8.82
C VAL A 104 11.77 0.59 7.60
N HIS A 105 11.50 1.08 6.39
CA HIS A 105 11.91 0.45 5.14
C HIS A 105 13.00 1.24 4.44
N ILE A 106 14.10 0.57 4.12
CA ILE A 106 15.18 1.14 3.32
C ILE A 106 15.52 0.16 2.20
N ALA A 107 15.23 0.53 0.96
CA ALA A 107 15.61 -0.25 -0.22
C ALA A 107 16.42 0.57 -1.20
N LEU A 108 17.38 -0.05 -1.87
CA LEU A 108 18.06 0.48 -3.03
C LEU A 108 17.61 -0.31 -4.26
N TRP A 109 17.06 0.40 -5.22
CA TRP A 109 16.77 -0.09 -6.57
C TRP A 109 17.87 0.34 -7.54
N GLU A 110 18.23 -0.55 -8.46
CA GLU A 110 19.16 -0.28 -9.56
C GLU A 110 18.57 -0.65 -10.91
N ARG A 111 18.74 0.25 -11.90
CA ARG A 111 18.19 0.10 -13.25
C ARG A 111 18.68 -1.19 -13.91
N GLY A 112 17.71 -1.99 -14.36
CA GLY A 112 17.98 -3.27 -15.03
C GLY A 112 18.35 -4.42 -14.09
N VAL A 113 18.41 -4.19 -12.77
CA VAL A 113 18.70 -5.22 -11.76
C VAL A 113 17.51 -5.42 -10.80
N GLY A 114 16.86 -4.33 -10.36
CA GLY A 114 15.82 -4.38 -9.33
C GLY A 114 16.36 -3.99 -7.96
N ILE A 115 15.80 -4.56 -6.88
CA ILE A 115 16.27 -4.27 -5.51
C ILE A 115 17.58 -5.01 -5.23
N THR A 116 18.67 -4.27 -5.01
CA THR A 116 20.02 -4.85 -4.79
C THR A 116 20.50 -4.77 -3.34
N ALA A 117 19.92 -3.88 -2.54
CA ALA A 117 20.12 -3.81 -1.11
C ALA A 117 18.83 -3.41 -0.41
N ALA A 118 18.52 -4.04 0.71
CA ALA A 118 17.35 -3.70 1.51
C ALA A 118 17.59 -3.95 3.01
N ALA A 119 16.93 -3.14 3.84
CA ALA A 119 16.81 -3.36 5.27
C ALA A 119 15.40 -3.01 5.76
N VAL A 120 14.89 -3.83 6.69
CA VAL A 120 13.65 -3.59 7.43
C VAL A 120 14.00 -3.58 8.91
N ALA A 121 13.83 -2.44 9.58
CA ALA A 121 13.93 -2.38 11.04
C ALA A 121 12.54 -2.64 11.66
N GLN A 122 12.50 -3.42 12.73
CA GLN A 122 11.36 -3.51 13.65
C GLN A 122 11.81 -3.01 15.02
N PRO A 123 11.84 -1.68 15.25
CA PRO A 123 12.57 -1.12 16.39
C PRO A 123 12.00 -1.56 17.74
N ALA A 124 10.67 -1.72 17.85
CA ALA A 124 10.03 -2.24 19.06
C ALA A 124 10.44 -3.68 19.42
N LEU A 125 10.97 -4.45 18.46
CA LEU A 125 11.52 -5.79 18.68
C LEU A 125 13.06 -5.78 18.84
N GLY A 126 13.72 -4.65 18.60
CA GLY A 126 15.19 -4.55 18.62
C GLY A 126 15.87 -5.24 17.43
N GLU A 127 15.15 -5.48 16.34
CA GLU A 127 15.62 -6.27 15.19
C GLU A 127 15.77 -5.43 13.92
N VAL A 128 16.80 -5.76 13.11
CA VAL A 128 16.99 -5.21 11.76
C VAL A 128 17.36 -6.33 10.80
N TYR A 129 16.48 -6.58 9.83
CA TYR A 129 16.65 -7.60 8.81
C TYR A 129 17.27 -6.97 7.57
N VAL A 130 18.28 -7.63 6.98
CA VAL A 130 19.05 -7.09 5.86
C VAL A 130 19.14 -8.12 4.75
N SER A 131 18.96 -7.68 3.51
CA SER A 131 19.10 -8.50 2.31
C SER A 131 20.46 -9.19 2.26
N GLY A 132 20.48 -10.50 2.00
CA GLY A 132 21.69 -11.32 1.89
C GLY A 132 22.17 -11.94 3.21
N SER A 133 21.85 -11.36 4.37
CA SER A 133 22.17 -11.93 5.69
C SER A 133 20.98 -12.56 6.41
N ALA A 134 19.76 -12.07 6.15
CA ALA A 134 18.54 -12.67 6.67
C ALA A 134 18.35 -14.12 6.17
N ARG A 135 17.77 -14.97 7.02
CA ARG A 135 17.40 -16.35 6.69
C ARG A 135 15.99 -16.63 7.20
N PRO A 136 15.16 -17.34 6.43
CA PRO A 136 13.84 -17.72 6.90
C PRO A 136 13.97 -18.74 8.02
N VAL A 137 13.09 -18.65 9.00
CA VAL A 137 12.95 -19.63 10.07
C VAL A 137 11.85 -20.61 9.68
N ASP A 138 12.15 -21.90 9.76
CA ASP A 138 11.14 -22.93 9.52
C ASP A 138 10.00 -22.79 10.54
N PRO A 139 8.74 -22.74 10.09
CA PRO A 139 7.61 -22.59 11.00
C PRO A 139 7.47 -23.83 11.89
N ALA A 140 7.27 -23.59 13.18
CA ALA A 140 7.14 -24.65 14.17
C ALA A 140 5.82 -25.43 13.98
N GLY A 141 5.88 -26.55 13.25
CA GLY A 141 4.91 -27.64 13.31
C GLY A 141 3.44 -27.28 13.12
N ARG A 142 3.14 -26.18 12.40
CA ARG A 142 1.77 -25.68 12.22
C ARG A 142 1.01 -26.58 11.25
N GLU A 143 -0.15 -27.09 11.67
CA GLU A 143 -1.01 -27.96 10.84
C GLU A 143 -1.63 -27.21 9.65
N ARG A 144 -2.01 -25.94 9.86
CA ARG A 144 -2.64 -25.08 8.84
C ARG A 144 -1.78 -23.85 8.57
N PRO A 145 -1.50 -23.49 7.31
CA PRO A 145 -0.76 -22.26 7.01
C PRO A 145 -1.46 -21.03 7.60
N ARG A 146 -0.69 -20.07 8.12
CA ARG A 146 -1.19 -18.77 8.59
C ARG A 146 -0.89 -17.70 7.55
N ILE A 147 -1.95 -17.03 7.07
CA ILE A 147 -1.86 -15.90 6.14
C ILE A 147 -2.10 -14.60 6.92
N LEU A 148 -1.13 -13.69 6.85
CA LEU A 148 -1.26 -12.34 7.36
C LEU A 148 -1.88 -11.44 6.30
N VAL A 149 -2.82 -10.61 6.75
CA VAL A 149 -3.45 -9.56 5.95
C VAL A 149 -3.48 -8.25 6.74
N SER A 150 -3.77 -7.14 6.06
CA SER A 150 -3.93 -5.85 6.72
C SER A 150 -5.06 -5.90 7.76
N ASP A 151 -4.79 -5.37 8.95
CA ASP A 151 -5.77 -5.23 10.04
C ASP A 151 -6.90 -4.25 9.72
N SER A 152 -6.68 -3.32 8.78
CA SER A 152 -7.70 -2.35 8.37
C SER A 152 -8.43 -2.75 7.09
N ARG A 153 -7.76 -3.44 6.16
CA ARG A 153 -8.27 -3.68 4.80
C ARG A 153 -7.83 -5.06 4.29
N PRO A 154 -8.41 -6.14 4.81
CA PRO A 154 -8.17 -7.47 4.26
C PRO A 154 -8.77 -7.57 2.84
N PRO A 155 -8.12 -8.29 1.91
CA PRO A 155 -8.68 -8.57 0.58
C PRO A 155 -10.01 -9.30 0.68
N GLU A 156 -11.00 -8.93 -0.11
CA GLU A 156 -12.35 -9.51 -0.07
C GLU A 156 -12.34 -11.04 -0.25
N PHE A 157 -11.49 -11.54 -1.15
CA PHE A 157 -11.37 -12.97 -1.44
C PHE A 157 -10.66 -13.79 -0.35
N ILE A 158 -10.12 -13.17 0.71
CA ILE A 158 -9.22 -13.86 1.64
C ILE A 158 -9.90 -15.01 2.40
N GLY A 159 -11.17 -14.85 2.76
CA GLY A 159 -11.92 -15.88 3.50
C GLY A 159 -12.09 -17.15 2.67
N ALA A 160 -12.58 -17.00 1.43
CA ALA A 160 -12.74 -18.10 0.49
C ALA A 160 -11.40 -18.75 0.11
N LEU A 161 -10.33 -17.95 -0.03
CA LEU A 161 -8.99 -18.46 -0.29
C LEU A 161 -8.50 -19.33 0.87
N ALA A 162 -8.65 -18.85 2.10
CA ALA A 162 -8.20 -19.57 3.30
C ALA A 162 -8.94 -20.88 3.50
N GLU A 163 -10.26 -20.91 3.29
CA GLU A 163 -11.05 -22.15 3.31
C GLU A 163 -10.55 -23.15 2.26
N ARG A 164 -10.30 -22.66 1.03
CA ARG A 164 -9.86 -23.49 -0.08
C ARG A 164 -8.52 -24.17 0.16
N ILE A 165 -7.54 -23.43 0.71
CA ILE A 165 -6.19 -23.97 0.92
C ILE A 165 -5.96 -24.50 2.35
N GLY A 166 -7.01 -24.55 3.17
CA GLY A 166 -6.93 -25.02 4.55
C GLY A 166 -6.06 -24.14 5.44
N ALA A 167 -6.05 -22.83 5.22
CA ALA A 167 -5.25 -21.86 5.98
C ALA A 167 -6.08 -21.10 7.03
N ASP A 168 -5.39 -20.50 8.00
CA ASP A 168 -5.95 -19.53 8.95
C ASP A 168 -5.54 -18.11 8.54
N VAL A 169 -6.42 -17.14 8.74
CA VAL A 169 -6.17 -15.72 8.45
C VAL A 169 -5.99 -14.96 9.75
N ALA A 170 -4.99 -14.09 9.82
CA ALA A 170 -4.77 -13.22 10.97
C ALA A 170 -4.45 -11.78 10.53
N PRO A 171 -5.05 -10.76 11.16
CA PRO A 171 -4.71 -9.37 10.90
C PRO A 171 -3.39 -8.97 11.55
N MET A 172 -2.65 -8.07 10.92
CA MET A 172 -1.45 -7.41 11.49
C MET A 172 -1.22 -6.03 10.83
N GLY A 173 -0.77 -5.05 11.63
CA GLY A 173 -0.33 -3.74 11.13
C GLY A 173 0.96 -3.84 10.32
N SER A 174 1.39 -2.73 9.68
CA SER A 174 2.67 -2.60 8.94
C SER A 174 2.97 -3.64 7.85
N ALA A 175 3.22 -3.21 6.61
CA ALA A 175 3.66 -4.11 5.55
C ALA A 175 4.98 -4.83 5.92
N GLY A 176 5.94 -4.10 6.50
CA GLY A 176 7.20 -4.63 7.00
C GLY A 176 7.04 -5.65 8.10
N ALA A 177 6.21 -5.39 9.10
CA ALA A 177 5.95 -6.32 10.19
C ALA A 177 5.36 -7.64 9.69
N LYS A 178 4.41 -7.58 8.73
CA LYS A 178 3.83 -8.78 8.11
C LYS A 178 4.85 -9.60 7.34
N ALA A 179 5.66 -8.95 6.50
CA ALA A 179 6.70 -9.65 5.74
C ALA A 179 7.75 -10.29 6.66
N MET A 180 8.19 -9.57 7.70
CA MET A 180 9.19 -10.08 8.63
C MET A 180 8.62 -11.15 9.58
N ALA A 181 7.31 -11.19 9.83
CA ALA A 181 6.67 -12.31 10.51
C ALA A 181 6.68 -13.60 9.66
N VAL A 182 6.58 -13.50 8.32
CA VAL A 182 6.81 -14.64 7.41
C VAL A 182 8.27 -15.10 7.48
N LEU A 183 9.22 -14.17 7.41
CA LEU A 183 10.65 -14.46 7.56
C LEU A 183 10.97 -15.17 8.88
N ARG A 184 10.33 -14.75 9.98
CA ARG A 184 10.49 -15.34 11.32
C ARG A 184 9.72 -16.65 11.54
N GLY A 185 8.97 -17.15 10.56
CA GLY A 185 8.16 -18.38 10.69
C GLY A 185 6.92 -18.23 11.58
N GLU A 186 6.58 -17.01 12.00
CA GLU A 186 5.38 -16.69 12.79
C GLU A 186 4.10 -16.75 11.94
N ALA A 187 4.27 -16.56 10.63
CA ALA A 187 3.28 -16.77 9.58
C ALA A 187 3.90 -17.47 8.38
N ASP A 188 3.06 -17.90 7.45
CA ASP A 188 3.47 -18.68 6.28
C ASP A 188 3.31 -17.88 4.98
N ALA A 189 2.42 -16.90 4.99
CA ALA A 189 2.22 -15.95 3.91
C ALA A 189 1.80 -14.58 4.44
N TYR A 190 2.11 -13.55 3.66
CA TYR A 190 1.57 -12.21 3.74
C TYR A 190 0.94 -11.91 2.38
N LEU A 191 -0.35 -11.59 2.39
CA LEU A 191 -1.11 -11.25 1.20
C LEU A 191 -1.69 -9.84 1.37
N HIS A 192 -1.53 -9.02 0.35
CA HIS A 192 -2.15 -7.71 0.26
C HIS A 192 -2.83 -7.51 -1.09
N ALA A 193 -3.99 -6.88 -1.08
CA ALA A 193 -4.68 -6.39 -2.27
C ALA A 193 -5.53 -5.17 -1.87
N GLY A 194 -5.83 -4.29 -2.83
CA GLY A 194 -6.55 -3.04 -2.54
C GLY A 194 -5.61 -1.89 -2.17
N GLY A 195 -4.44 -1.83 -2.81
CA GLY A 195 -3.60 -0.64 -2.86
C GLY A 195 -2.47 -0.59 -1.84
N GLN A 196 -1.25 -0.43 -2.33
CA GLN A 196 -0.01 -0.15 -1.60
C GLN A 196 0.90 0.68 -2.50
N TRP A 197 2.00 1.17 -1.94
CA TRP A 197 3.02 1.92 -2.64
C TRP A 197 4.32 1.14 -2.75
N GLU A 198 5.22 1.61 -3.59
CA GLU A 198 6.55 1.01 -3.73
C GLU A 198 7.32 1.00 -2.40
N TRP A 199 7.22 2.08 -1.60
CA TRP A 199 7.89 2.18 -0.30
C TRP A 199 7.35 1.20 0.76
N ASP A 200 6.07 0.82 0.69
CA ASP A 200 5.48 -0.19 1.57
C ASP A 200 6.12 -1.58 1.37
N SER A 201 6.62 -1.88 0.16
CA SER A 201 6.99 -3.25 -0.23
C SER A 201 8.45 -3.41 -0.67
N ALA A 202 9.14 -2.38 -1.14
CA ALA A 202 10.48 -2.50 -1.72
C ALA A 202 11.49 -3.14 -0.76
N ALA A 203 11.57 -2.65 0.48
CA ALA A 203 12.49 -3.22 1.46
C ALA A 203 12.04 -4.59 1.98
N PRO A 204 10.76 -4.79 2.36
CA PRO A 204 10.24 -6.11 2.71
C PRO A 204 10.50 -7.19 1.65
N VAL A 205 10.25 -6.88 0.38
CA VAL A 205 10.46 -7.78 -0.75
C VAL A 205 11.94 -8.02 -0.99
N GLY A 206 12.78 -6.98 -0.95
CA GLY A 206 14.24 -7.13 -1.10
C GLY A 206 14.85 -8.04 -0.03
N VAL A 207 14.40 -7.92 1.23
CA VAL A 207 14.82 -8.82 2.31
C VAL A 207 14.29 -10.24 2.10
N ALA A 208 12.99 -10.39 1.81
CA ALA A 208 12.33 -11.68 1.64
C ALA A 208 12.87 -12.49 0.45
N GLN A 209 13.02 -11.87 -0.72
CA GLN A 209 13.59 -12.50 -1.92
C GLN A 209 15.03 -12.93 -1.69
N ALA A 210 15.86 -12.09 -1.06
CA ALA A 210 17.25 -12.44 -0.74
C ALA A 210 17.35 -13.58 0.30
N ALA A 211 16.30 -13.79 1.09
CA ALA A 211 16.17 -14.91 2.02
C ALA A 211 15.60 -16.19 1.36
N GLY A 212 15.20 -16.13 0.08
CA GLY A 212 14.66 -17.26 -0.68
C GLY A 212 13.14 -17.47 -0.55
N LEU A 213 12.40 -16.49 -0.02
CA LEU A 213 10.94 -16.51 -0.02
C LEU A 213 10.40 -16.15 -1.40
N HIS A 214 9.18 -16.61 -1.71
CA HIS A 214 8.46 -16.21 -2.92
C HIS A 214 7.89 -14.80 -2.74
N CYS A 215 8.11 -13.93 -3.72
CA CYS A 215 7.54 -12.59 -3.76
C CYS A 215 7.03 -12.28 -5.17
N SER A 216 5.76 -11.95 -5.31
CA SER A 216 5.14 -11.58 -6.59
C SER A 216 3.94 -10.66 -6.39
N ARG A 217 3.37 -10.16 -7.48
CA ARG A 217 1.96 -9.73 -7.53
C ARG A 217 1.03 -10.92 -7.28
N ILE A 218 -0.25 -10.66 -7.01
CA ILE A 218 -1.25 -11.71 -6.73
C ILE A 218 -1.58 -12.57 -7.95
N ASP A 219 -1.22 -12.11 -9.16
CA ASP A 219 -1.30 -12.87 -10.42
C ASP A 219 -0.02 -13.64 -10.75
N GLY A 220 0.99 -13.59 -9.87
CA GLY A 220 2.28 -14.25 -10.04
C GLY A 220 3.30 -13.46 -10.85
N THR A 221 2.96 -12.29 -11.40
CA THR A 221 3.92 -11.46 -12.13
C THR A 221 4.95 -10.81 -11.19
N PRO A 222 6.16 -10.47 -11.69
CA PRO A 222 7.17 -9.81 -10.88
C PRO A 222 6.72 -8.45 -10.33
N LEU A 223 7.18 -8.13 -9.13
CA LEU A 223 7.05 -6.80 -8.53
C LEU A 223 8.06 -5.86 -9.20
N ILE A 224 7.57 -4.78 -9.81
CA ILE A 224 8.39 -3.78 -10.50
C ILE A 224 8.42 -2.50 -9.66
N TYR A 225 9.58 -1.86 -9.64
CA TYR A 225 9.88 -0.69 -8.81
C TYR A 225 10.55 0.41 -9.64
N ASN A 226 10.57 1.61 -9.07
CA ASN A 226 10.92 2.87 -9.73
C ASN A 226 10.05 3.15 -10.96
N GLU A 227 8.77 2.76 -10.92
CA GLU A 227 7.83 3.07 -11.98
C GLU A 227 7.50 4.56 -11.94
N ALA A 228 7.12 5.12 -13.10
CA ALA A 228 6.59 6.49 -13.18
C ALA A 228 5.41 6.73 -12.23
N HIS A 229 4.73 5.64 -11.88
CA HIS A 229 3.64 5.57 -10.95
C HIS A 229 3.99 4.61 -9.80
N PRO A 230 4.39 5.11 -8.62
CA PRO A 230 4.95 4.27 -7.55
C PRO A 230 3.88 3.52 -6.74
N TYR A 231 2.76 3.16 -7.37
CA TYR A 231 1.68 2.43 -6.72
C TYR A 231 1.76 0.96 -7.11
N LEU A 232 1.71 0.11 -6.11
CA LEU A 232 1.81 -1.33 -6.22
C LEU A 232 0.59 -1.94 -5.53
N PRO A 233 -0.46 -2.31 -6.28
CA PRO A 233 -1.78 -2.49 -5.70
C PRO A 233 -1.94 -3.75 -4.86
N ASP A 234 -1.05 -4.71 -5.04
CA ASP A 234 -1.15 -6.03 -4.42
C ASP A 234 0.21 -6.72 -4.38
N LEU A 235 0.35 -7.68 -3.47
CA LEU A 235 1.51 -8.55 -3.38
C LEU A 235 1.19 -9.86 -2.65
N VAL A 236 2.06 -10.83 -2.88
CA VAL A 236 2.17 -12.07 -2.10
C VAL A 236 3.63 -12.22 -1.69
N ILE A 237 3.89 -12.34 -0.39
CA ILE A 237 5.16 -12.80 0.18
C ILE A 237 4.87 -14.10 0.93
N CYS A 238 5.46 -15.22 0.53
CA CYS A 238 5.17 -16.50 1.18
C CYS A 238 6.34 -17.47 1.12
N ARG A 239 6.21 -18.57 1.86
CA ARG A 239 7.09 -19.72 1.68
C ARG A 239 6.95 -20.30 0.26
N PRO A 240 8.03 -20.73 -0.41
CA PRO A 240 7.98 -21.19 -1.81
C PRO A 240 6.95 -22.28 -2.09
N GLU A 241 6.76 -23.21 -1.16
CA GLU A 241 5.79 -24.31 -1.24
C GLU A 241 4.32 -23.85 -1.22
N LEU A 242 4.03 -22.63 -0.74
CA LEU A 242 2.70 -22.05 -0.70
C LEU A 242 2.38 -21.15 -1.89
N ALA A 243 3.38 -20.75 -2.67
CA ALA A 243 3.20 -19.82 -3.78
C ALA A 243 2.15 -20.32 -4.77
N ARG A 244 2.28 -21.57 -5.24
CA ARG A 244 1.35 -22.12 -6.23
C ARG A 244 -0.08 -22.28 -5.69
N PRO A 245 -0.31 -22.93 -4.52
CA PRO A 245 -1.66 -23.01 -3.95
C PRO A 245 -2.34 -21.63 -3.76
N LEU A 246 -1.58 -20.63 -3.34
CA LEU A 246 -2.10 -19.26 -3.17
C LEU A 246 -2.46 -18.65 -4.52
N LEU A 247 -1.54 -18.63 -5.49
CA LEU A 247 -1.76 -18.02 -6.80
C LEU A 247 -2.89 -18.69 -7.58
N ASP A 248 -2.94 -20.03 -7.59
CA ASP A 248 -4.01 -20.79 -8.24
C ASP A 248 -5.37 -20.49 -7.58
N GLY A 249 -5.41 -20.43 -6.24
CA GLY A 249 -6.61 -20.09 -5.49
C GLY A 249 -7.10 -18.66 -5.72
N ILE A 250 -6.19 -17.69 -5.80
CA ILE A 250 -6.51 -16.29 -6.10
C ILE A 250 -7.08 -16.20 -7.51
N ALA A 251 -6.40 -16.77 -8.52
CA ALA A 251 -6.82 -16.69 -9.91
C ALA A 251 -8.24 -17.25 -10.12
N GLU A 252 -8.59 -18.35 -9.44
CA GLU A 252 -9.93 -18.92 -9.51
C GLU A 252 -11.01 -18.06 -8.83
N LEU A 253 -10.65 -17.35 -7.74
CA LEU A 253 -11.60 -16.53 -6.98
C LEU A 253 -11.80 -15.14 -7.60
N THR A 254 -10.79 -14.56 -8.23
CA THR A 254 -10.87 -13.22 -8.80
C THR A 254 -11.31 -13.24 -10.26
N GLY A 255 -11.06 -14.32 -11.00
CA GLY A 255 -11.52 -14.52 -12.39
C GLY A 255 -10.99 -13.51 -13.43
N ALA A 256 -10.27 -12.48 -12.99
CA ALA A 256 -9.74 -11.39 -13.78
C ALA A 256 -8.23 -11.23 -13.53
N PRO A 257 -7.45 -10.78 -14.53
CA PRO A 257 -6.07 -10.39 -14.31
C PRO A 257 -6.00 -9.32 -13.21
N ALA A 258 -4.90 -9.31 -12.44
CA ALA A 258 -4.70 -8.28 -11.43
C ALA A 258 -4.75 -6.89 -12.07
N ASP A 259 -5.33 -5.93 -11.34
CA ASP A 259 -5.42 -4.56 -11.83
C ASP A 259 -4.01 -4.00 -12.12
N SER A 260 -3.90 -3.22 -13.19
CA SER A 260 -2.76 -2.33 -13.33
C SER A 260 -2.76 -1.30 -12.20
N PRO A 261 -1.61 -0.67 -11.88
CA PRO A 261 -1.57 0.38 -10.87
C PRO A 261 -2.62 1.47 -11.05
N ARG A 262 -2.85 1.93 -12.30
CA ARG A 262 -3.86 2.98 -12.58
C ARG A 262 -5.29 2.48 -12.40
N VAL A 263 -5.57 1.26 -12.86
CA VAL A 263 -6.90 0.66 -12.70
C VAL A 263 -7.23 0.48 -11.22
N ALA A 264 -6.26 0.03 -10.42
CA ALA A 264 -6.46 -0.12 -8.98
C ALA A 264 -6.67 1.23 -8.26
N MET A 265 -6.03 2.33 -8.67
CA MET A 265 -6.37 3.66 -8.13
C MET A 265 -7.77 4.13 -8.50
N ALA A 266 -8.17 3.95 -9.76
CA ALA A 266 -9.53 4.26 -10.19
C ALA A 266 -10.55 3.42 -9.39
N ARG A 267 -10.25 2.14 -9.17
CA ARG A 267 -11.06 1.26 -8.31
C ARG A 267 -11.10 1.74 -6.87
N GLU A 268 -9.99 2.19 -6.29
CA GLU A 268 -9.96 2.73 -4.93
C GLU A 268 -10.84 3.98 -4.81
N TYR A 269 -10.75 4.90 -5.78
CA TYR A 269 -11.66 6.06 -5.86
C TYR A 269 -13.13 5.60 -5.91
N LEU A 270 -13.46 4.69 -6.81
CA LEU A 270 -14.84 4.19 -6.94
C LEU A 270 -15.32 3.47 -5.69
N SER A 271 -14.46 2.68 -5.04
CA SER A 271 -14.77 2.04 -3.76
C SER A 271 -15.09 3.07 -2.68
N SER A 272 -14.35 4.18 -2.64
CA SER A 272 -14.57 5.25 -1.65
C SER A 272 -15.94 5.94 -1.79
N LEU A 273 -16.56 5.91 -2.98
CA LEU A 273 -17.94 6.40 -3.17
C LEU A 273 -18.96 5.63 -2.32
N VAL A 274 -18.69 4.33 -2.08
CA VAL A 274 -19.57 3.45 -1.30
C VAL A 274 -19.13 3.38 0.17
N THR A 275 -17.82 3.28 0.42
CA THR A 275 -17.28 3.07 1.77
C THR A 275 -17.11 4.35 2.57
N HIS A 276 -17.08 5.51 1.91
CA HIS A 276 -16.69 6.81 2.47
C HIS A 276 -15.30 6.82 3.13
N ASP A 277 -14.43 5.86 2.76
CA ASP A 277 -13.03 5.81 3.18
C ASP A 277 -12.14 6.26 2.02
N ALA A 278 -11.68 7.51 2.08
CA ALA A 278 -10.78 8.08 1.09
C ALA A 278 -9.29 7.99 1.49
N SER A 279 -8.94 7.23 2.53
CA SER A 279 -7.59 7.21 3.11
C SER A 279 -6.46 6.81 2.15
N LYS A 280 -6.79 6.13 1.05
CA LYS A 280 -5.85 5.72 -0.02
C LYS A 280 -6.11 6.42 -1.35
N VAL A 281 -7.16 7.23 -1.44
CA VAL A 281 -7.44 8.01 -2.64
C VAL A 281 -6.38 9.09 -2.74
N ARG A 282 -5.59 9.06 -3.82
CA ARG A 282 -4.61 10.09 -4.12
C ARG A 282 -5.10 10.93 -5.28
N LEU A 283 -5.46 12.15 -4.96
CA LEU A 283 -5.79 13.19 -5.93
C LEU A 283 -4.67 14.23 -5.87
N SER A 284 -4.25 14.72 -7.03
CA SER A 284 -3.31 15.84 -7.07
C SER A 284 -3.97 17.08 -6.44
N ALA A 285 -3.17 18.04 -5.97
CA ALA A 285 -3.70 19.25 -5.34
C ALA A 285 -4.69 20.00 -6.26
N ASP A 286 -4.36 20.06 -7.55
CA ASP A 286 -5.16 20.71 -8.61
C ASP A 286 -6.16 19.75 -9.28
N CYS A 287 -6.36 18.55 -8.72
CA CYS A 287 -7.31 17.58 -9.25
C CYS A 287 -8.71 18.16 -9.28
N PHE A 288 -9.47 17.78 -10.30
CA PHE A 288 -10.83 18.27 -10.46
C PHE A 288 -11.83 17.23 -10.90
N ARG A 289 -13.11 17.50 -10.59
CA ARG A 289 -14.24 16.67 -10.97
C ARG A 289 -15.24 17.42 -11.84
N VAL A 290 -15.66 16.78 -12.92
CA VAL A 290 -16.74 17.27 -13.80
C VAL A 290 -17.78 16.17 -13.97
N GLU A 291 -19.04 16.49 -13.70
CA GLU A 291 -20.18 15.59 -13.91
C GLU A 291 -21.10 16.15 -14.99
N ASN A 292 -21.33 15.40 -16.07
CA ASN A 292 -22.19 15.82 -17.18
C ASN A 292 -21.89 17.25 -17.70
N GLY A 293 -20.61 17.64 -17.70
CA GLY A 293 -20.13 18.95 -18.15
C GLY A 293 -20.18 20.06 -17.10
N GLN A 294 -20.67 19.79 -15.88
CA GLN A 294 -20.65 20.73 -14.77
C GLN A 294 -19.49 20.44 -13.83
N ARG A 295 -18.77 21.49 -13.42
CA ARG A 295 -17.70 21.40 -12.43
C ARG A 295 -18.31 21.13 -11.06
N THR A 296 -17.93 20.02 -10.43
CA THR A 296 -18.46 19.58 -9.13
C THR A 296 -17.39 19.44 -8.06
N GLY A 297 -16.11 19.48 -8.41
CA GLY A 297 -15.01 19.56 -7.46
C GLY A 297 -13.84 20.33 -8.05
N ASP A 298 -13.26 21.25 -7.28
CA ASP A 298 -12.26 22.21 -7.76
C ASP A 298 -10.83 21.90 -7.29
N SER A 299 -10.66 20.99 -6.33
CA SER A 299 -9.35 20.55 -5.85
C SER A 299 -9.37 19.10 -5.32
N GLY A 300 -8.20 18.46 -5.28
CA GLY A 300 -8.05 17.14 -4.67
C GLY A 300 -8.49 17.07 -3.20
N PRO A 301 -8.05 17.99 -2.32
CA PRO A 301 -8.48 18.02 -0.93
C PRO A 301 -9.99 18.20 -0.74
N GLU A 302 -10.62 19.00 -1.60
CA GLU A 302 -12.08 19.17 -1.59
C GLU A 302 -12.79 17.87 -1.97
N ILE A 303 -12.39 17.24 -3.07
CA ILE A 303 -12.99 15.97 -3.53
C ILE A 303 -12.81 14.87 -2.47
N ILE A 304 -11.65 14.79 -1.82
CA ILE A 304 -11.43 13.86 -0.69
C ILE A 304 -12.41 14.14 0.44
N ALA A 305 -12.56 15.40 0.87
CA ALA A 305 -13.49 15.77 1.92
C ALA A 305 -14.95 15.45 1.54
N GLU A 306 -15.31 15.61 0.27
CA GLU A 306 -16.61 15.21 -0.23
C GLU A 306 -16.79 13.69 -0.20
N LEU A 307 -15.82 12.88 -0.61
CA LEU A 307 -15.91 11.41 -0.54
C LEU A 307 -16.18 10.92 0.88
N GLU A 308 -15.52 11.53 1.87
CA GLU A 308 -15.62 11.15 3.27
C GLU A 308 -16.89 11.68 3.97
N HIS A 309 -17.39 12.86 3.57
CA HIS A 309 -18.40 13.59 4.35
C HIS A 309 -19.56 14.18 3.52
N GLY A 310 -19.48 14.11 2.20
CA GLY A 310 -20.46 14.68 1.27
C GLY A 310 -21.81 13.98 1.36
N GLU A 311 -22.87 14.75 1.59
CA GLU A 311 -24.25 14.24 1.63
C GLU A 311 -24.67 13.60 0.31
N GLN A 312 -24.07 14.00 -0.81
CA GLN A 312 -24.36 13.47 -2.14
C GLN A 312 -24.00 11.99 -2.31
N TYR A 313 -23.00 11.49 -1.59
CA TYR A 313 -22.55 10.09 -1.72
C TYR A 313 -23.26 9.15 -0.74
N LYS A 314 -23.83 9.66 0.37
CA LYS A 314 -24.49 8.82 1.38
C LYS A 314 -25.59 7.88 0.87
N PRO A 315 -26.38 8.24 -0.16
CA PRO A 315 -27.38 7.32 -0.71
C PRO A 315 -26.76 6.16 -1.50
N ILE A 316 -25.47 6.19 -1.83
CA ILE A 316 -24.82 5.14 -2.62
C ILE A 316 -24.74 3.87 -1.78
N THR A 317 -25.31 2.78 -2.31
CA THR A 317 -25.35 1.49 -1.62
C THR A 317 -24.47 0.45 -2.30
N GLY A 318 -24.06 0.66 -3.55
CA GLY A 318 -23.17 -0.26 -4.24
C GLY A 318 -22.81 0.13 -5.66
N ILE A 319 -21.79 -0.56 -6.18
CA ILE A 319 -21.33 -0.50 -7.56
C ILE A 319 -21.40 -1.91 -8.14
N ARG A 320 -21.97 -2.06 -9.34
CA ARG A 320 -22.09 -3.33 -10.07
C ARG A 320 -21.61 -3.20 -11.51
N ASP A 321 -21.37 -4.36 -12.14
CA ASP A 321 -21.00 -4.47 -13.55
C ASP A 321 -19.79 -3.58 -13.91
N LEU A 322 -18.82 -3.51 -13.00
CA LEU A 322 -17.67 -2.62 -13.09
C LEU A 322 -16.64 -3.17 -14.09
N GLU A 323 -16.46 -2.45 -15.18
CA GLU A 323 -15.47 -2.74 -16.22
C GLU A 323 -14.47 -1.59 -16.37
N PHE A 324 -13.21 -1.93 -16.62
CA PHE A 324 -12.14 -0.96 -16.85
C PHE A 324 -11.53 -1.06 -18.26
N ARG A 325 -11.12 0.09 -18.79
CA ARG A 325 -10.25 0.19 -19.98
C ARG A 325 -9.14 1.19 -19.71
N GLU A 326 -7.90 0.82 -20.03
CA GLU A 326 -6.72 1.68 -19.85
C GLU A 326 -6.06 1.99 -21.19
N TRP A 327 -5.62 3.24 -21.38
CA TRP A 327 -4.71 3.62 -22.47
C TRP A 327 -3.83 4.80 -22.07
N GLY A 328 -2.51 4.62 -22.20
CA GLY A 328 -1.54 5.63 -21.79
C GLY A 328 -1.76 6.05 -20.32
N PRO A 329 -1.96 7.35 -20.02
CA PRO A 329 -2.22 7.81 -18.67
C PRO A 329 -3.70 7.76 -18.26
N ASN A 330 -4.60 7.20 -19.07
CA ASN A 330 -6.05 7.29 -18.84
C ASN A 330 -6.66 5.95 -18.45
N VAL A 331 -7.61 5.99 -17.53
CA VAL A 331 -8.47 4.86 -17.18
C VAL A 331 -9.92 5.28 -17.38
N VAL A 332 -10.72 4.41 -17.98
CA VAL A 332 -12.18 4.53 -18.01
C VAL A 332 -12.80 3.39 -17.26
N ALA A 333 -13.66 3.73 -16.31
CA ALA A 333 -14.53 2.82 -15.62
C ALA A 333 -15.95 2.95 -16.16
N ARG A 334 -16.62 1.82 -16.39
CA ARG A 334 -18.05 1.76 -16.69
C ARG A 334 -18.72 0.86 -15.66
N PHE A 335 -19.80 1.33 -15.07
CA PHE A 335 -20.48 0.60 -14.00
C PHE A 335 -21.92 1.09 -13.80
N LEU A 336 -22.68 0.30 -13.04
CA LEU A 336 -23.95 0.71 -12.46
C LEU A 336 -23.72 1.16 -11.03
N LEU A 337 -24.19 2.37 -10.70
CA LEU A 337 -24.20 2.89 -9.34
C LEU A 337 -25.61 2.74 -8.77
N ASP A 338 -25.73 1.99 -7.68
CA ASP A 338 -26.98 1.81 -6.97
C ASP A 338 -27.08 2.86 -5.85
N MET A 339 -28.19 3.60 -5.83
CA MET A 339 -28.52 4.60 -4.84
C MET A 339 -29.83 4.22 -4.16
N GLY A 340 -29.89 4.23 -2.84
CA GLY A 340 -31.09 3.83 -2.11
C GLY A 340 -31.34 4.59 -0.82
N ALA A 341 -32.62 4.71 -0.48
CA ALA A 341 -33.11 5.13 0.82
C ALA A 341 -34.28 4.24 1.23
N GLY A 342 -34.07 3.35 2.20
CA GLY A 342 -35.08 2.36 2.61
C GLY A 342 -35.24 1.23 1.57
N GLU A 343 -36.49 0.92 1.18
CA GLU A 343 -36.80 -0.20 0.26
C GLU A 343 -36.64 0.16 -1.24
N HIS A 344 -36.35 1.42 -1.57
CA HIS A 344 -36.23 1.88 -2.96
C HIS A 344 -34.76 2.02 -3.37
N VAL A 345 -34.36 1.26 -4.40
CA VAL A 345 -33.05 1.35 -5.05
C VAL A 345 -33.24 1.89 -6.47
N ILE A 346 -32.47 2.92 -6.83
CA ILE A 346 -32.37 3.49 -8.16
C ILE A 346 -30.96 3.23 -8.66
N SER A 347 -30.84 2.67 -9.85
CA SER A 347 -29.54 2.50 -10.52
C SER A 347 -29.33 3.59 -11.56
N VAL A 348 -28.10 4.07 -11.70
CA VAL A 348 -27.66 4.93 -12.81
C VAL A 348 -26.44 4.31 -13.48
N ALA A 349 -26.34 4.46 -14.80
CA ALA A 349 -25.16 4.02 -15.53
C ALA A 349 -24.13 5.15 -15.51
N ILE A 350 -22.89 4.83 -15.13
CA ILE A 350 -21.80 5.80 -15.04
C ILE A 350 -20.65 5.36 -15.93
N THR A 351 -20.12 6.31 -16.70
CA THR A 351 -18.79 6.23 -17.30
C THR A 351 -17.90 7.27 -16.65
N GLU A 352 -16.92 6.85 -15.85
CA GLU A 352 -15.91 7.73 -15.27
C GLU A 352 -14.59 7.63 -16.02
N HIS A 353 -14.06 8.78 -16.41
CA HIS A 353 -12.74 8.93 -17.00
C HIS A 353 -11.78 9.51 -15.96
N PHE A 354 -10.67 8.82 -15.74
CA PHE A 354 -9.60 9.22 -14.85
C PHE A 354 -8.35 9.55 -15.67
N ALA A 355 -7.75 10.70 -15.40
CA ALA A 355 -6.39 11.01 -15.84
C ALA A 355 -5.41 10.69 -14.70
N VAL A 356 -4.51 9.73 -14.92
CA VAL A 356 -3.54 9.20 -13.95
C VAL A 356 -2.13 9.14 -14.59
N PRO A 357 -1.51 10.30 -14.89
CA PRO A 357 -0.20 10.37 -15.55
C PRO A 357 0.99 10.03 -14.63
N GLY A 358 0.77 10.04 -13.32
CA GLY A 358 1.72 9.68 -12.28
C GLY A 358 0.99 9.19 -11.04
N GLY A 359 1.64 9.18 -9.87
CA GLY A 359 1.13 8.63 -8.61
C GLY A 359 -0.15 9.25 -8.02
N GLU A 360 -0.85 10.11 -8.76
CA GLU A 360 -2.04 10.84 -8.34
C GLU A 360 -3.05 10.93 -9.50
N ILE A 361 -4.34 10.94 -9.18
CA ILE A 361 -5.41 11.25 -10.14
C ILE A 361 -5.43 12.78 -10.32
N GLU A 362 -5.33 13.25 -11.56
CA GLU A 362 -5.32 14.69 -11.90
C GLU A 362 -6.68 15.21 -12.38
N SER A 363 -7.55 14.34 -12.88
CA SER A 363 -8.91 14.74 -13.26
C SER A 363 -9.86 13.57 -13.31
N ILE A 364 -11.12 13.83 -13.00
CA ILE A 364 -12.21 12.88 -13.00
C ILE A 364 -13.37 13.47 -13.81
N LEU A 365 -13.76 12.81 -14.89
CA LEU A 365 -14.91 13.21 -15.72
C LEU A 365 -15.95 12.09 -15.67
N ALA A 366 -17.10 12.37 -15.06
CA ALA A 366 -18.21 11.43 -14.98
C ALA A 366 -19.30 11.79 -15.99
N ILE A 367 -19.72 10.80 -16.76
CA ILE A 367 -20.94 10.85 -17.57
C ILE A 367 -21.95 9.96 -16.86
N ILE A 368 -23.06 10.56 -16.42
CA ILE A 368 -24.11 9.90 -15.65
C ILE A 368 -25.35 9.82 -16.53
N GLU A 369 -25.78 8.60 -16.81
CA GLU A 369 -26.92 8.30 -17.68
C GLU A 369 -28.00 7.55 -16.89
N PRO A 370 -29.29 7.87 -17.11
CA PRO A 370 -30.37 7.10 -16.51
C PRO A 370 -30.28 5.62 -16.91
N HIS A 371 -30.32 4.72 -15.94
CA HIS A 371 -30.43 3.29 -16.21
C HIS A 371 -31.90 2.87 -16.15
N ALA A 372 -32.47 2.46 -17.29
CA ALA A 372 -33.79 1.85 -17.28
C ALA A 372 -33.66 0.41 -16.78
N ALA A 373 -34.27 0.09 -15.63
CA ALA A 373 -34.38 -1.28 -15.18
C ALA A 373 -35.04 -2.12 -16.30
N ALA A 374 -34.41 -3.22 -16.69
CA ALA A 374 -35.06 -4.20 -17.56
C ALA A 374 -36.30 -4.71 -16.81
N GLY A 375 -37.49 -4.39 -17.34
CA GLY A 375 -38.78 -4.72 -16.74
C GLY A 375 -39.11 -6.20 -16.74
#